data_AF-A0A4W4DY79-F1
#
_entry.id   AF-A0A4W4DY79-F1
#
_cell.length_a   1.000
_cell.length_b   1.000
_cell.length_c   1.000
_cell.angle_alpha   90.00
_cell.angle_beta   90.00
_cell.angle_gamma   90.00
#
_symmetry.space_group_name_H-M   'P 1'
#
loop_
_entity.id
_entity.type
_entity.pdbx_description
1 polymer ?
#
loop_
_entity_poly.entity_id
_entity_poly.type
_entity_poly.pdbx_seq_one_letter_code
_entity_poly.pdbx_strand_id
1 'polypeptide(L)'
;YFDGTHVDFYIKTCAVPAECVNGSLSAGFFNQTFSTKCCSTDLCNTLPVQFPNGKSCYMCDILGKNCSEMVDCEGEQYYCISATGGHNMAIKGCSSKSYCNGDALSVQVAGTISDVKCCEGDLCNSVENVKMSLFLTLGSLLSSTLLY
;
A
#
# COMPACT_ATOMS: atom_id res chain seq x y z
N TYR A 1 12.19 -6.12 -8.55
CA TYR A 1 12.52 -6.75 -9.85
C TYR A 1 13.85 -6.24 -10.36
N PHE A 2 14.82 -7.13 -10.59
CA PHE A 2 16.00 -6.88 -11.42
C PHE A 2 15.91 -7.84 -12.61
N ASP A 3 15.93 -7.32 -13.83
CA ASP A 3 15.86 -8.11 -15.07
C ASP A 3 14.68 -9.12 -15.13
N GLY A 4 13.48 -8.65 -14.80
CA GLY A 4 12.26 -9.49 -14.86
C GLY A 4 12.15 -10.58 -13.80
N THR A 5 13.12 -10.71 -12.89
CA THR A 5 13.12 -11.74 -11.84
C THR A 5 12.65 -11.17 -10.50
N HIS A 6 11.75 -11.90 -9.83
CA HIS A 6 11.38 -11.66 -8.43
C HIS A 6 12.56 -12.04 -7.54
N VAL A 7 13.06 -11.09 -6.75
CA VAL A 7 14.21 -11.33 -5.85
C VAL A 7 13.76 -11.03 -4.43
N ASP A 8 13.72 -12.08 -3.63
CA ASP A 8 13.41 -11.98 -2.21
C ASP A 8 14.68 -11.72 -1.40
N PHE A 9 14.68 -10.63 -0.63
CA PHE A 9 15.75 -10.32 0.31
C PHE A 9 15.26 -10.54 1.74
N TYR A 10 15.99 -11.37 2.47
CA TYR A 10 15.64 -11.76 3.83
C TYR A 10 16.70 -11.26 4.81
N ILE A 11 16.33 -10.32 5.68
CA ILE A 11 17.21 -9.77 6.70
C ILE A 11 16.68 -10.18 8.07
N LYS A 12 17.55 -10.79 8.89
CA LYS A 12 17.30 -11.09 10.29
C LYS A 12 18.30 -10.30 11.13
N THR A 13 17.78 -9.45 12.00
CA THR A 13 18.59 -8.65 12.93
C THR A 13 17.93 -8.60 14.30
N CYS A 14 18.70 -8.24 15.32
CA CYS A 14 18.18 -7.79 16.59
C CYS A 14 17.85 -6.28 16.47
N ALA A 15 16.81 -5.85 17.19
CA ALA A 15 16.42 -4.44 17.29
C ALA A 15 15.98 -4.15 18.73
N VAL A 16 16.11 -2.90 19.16
CA VAL A 16 15.50 -2.47 20.43
C VAL A 16 13.97 -2.39 20.26
N PRO A 17 13.18 -2.54 21.34
CA PRO A 17 11.72 -2.57 21.23
C PRO A 17 11.09 -1.37 20.51
N ALA A 18 11.68 -0.19 20.64
CA ALA A 18 11.21 1.04 19.98
C ALA A 18 11.42 1.03 18.45
N GLU A 19 12.40 0.28 17.95
CA GLU A 19 12.72 0.17 16.52
C GLU A 19 12.12 -1.09 15.88
N CYS A 20 11.58 -1.99 16.72
CA CYS A 20 10.99 -3.24 16.27
C CYS A 20 9.49 -3.07 16.07
N VAL A 21 9.10 -2.70 14.85
CA VAL A 21 7.69 -2.54 14.48
C VAL A 21 7.25 -3.68 13.58
N ASN A 22 6.17 -4.37 13.99
CA ASN A 22 5.53 -5.36 13.13
C ASN A 22 4.76 -4.68 12.01
N GLY A 23 4.89 -5.19 10.80
CA GLY A 23 4.05 -4.73 9.71
C GLY A 23 4.51 -5.28 8.37
N SER A 24 3.66 -5.06 7.37
CA SER A 24 3.97 -5.33 5.99
C SER A 24 3.47 -4.23 5.06
N LEU A 25 4.25 -3.92 4.04
CA LEU A 25 3.98 -2.89 3.04
C LEU A 25 4.45 -3.39 1.68
N SER A 26 3.56 -3.40 0.69
CA SER A 26 3.91 -3.61 -0.71
C SER A 26 3.49 -2.37 -1.47
N ALA A 27 4.45 -1.61 -2.00
CA ALA A 27 4.18 -0.32 -2.63
C ALA A 27 4.97 -0.09 -3.93
N GLY A 28 4.32 0.65 -4.83
CA GLY A 28 4.82 1.03 -6.15
C GLY A 28 5.90 2.10 -6.09
N PHE A 29 7.13 1.69 -5.78
CA PHE A 29 8.37 2.38 -6.14
C PHE A 29 9.40 1.39 -6.70
N PHE A 30 9.33 0.12 -6.26
CA PHE A 30 10.21 -0.97 -6.71
C PHE A 30 9.54 -2.36 -6.72
N ASN A 31 8.20 -2.45 -6.60
CA ASN A 31 7.48 -3.69 -6.27
C ASN A 31 8.17 -4.42 -5.11
N GLN A 32 8.42 -3.70 -4.02
CA GLN A 32 9.07 -4.24 -2.83
C GLN A 32 8.01 -4.50 -1.76
N THR A 33 7.99 -5.72 -1.26
CA THR A 33 7.27 -6.11 -0.06
C THR A 33 8.23 -6.02 1.12
N PHE A 34 8.00 -5.05 2.01
CA PHE A 34 8.63 -5.01 3.31
C PHE A 34 7.77 -5.79 4.28
N SER A 35 8.36 -6.69 5.05
CA SER A 35 7.69 -7.34 6.16
C SER A 35 8.63 -7.47 7.34
N THR A 36 8.17 -7.02 8.50
CA THR A 36 8.94 -7.05 9.73
C THR A 36 8.13 -7.79 10.79
N LYS A 37 8.80 -8.72 11.47
CA LYS A 37 8.25 -9.47 12.59
C LYS A 37 9.21 -9.43 13.77
N CYS A 38 8.68 -8.95 14.87
CA CYS A 38 9.33 -8.70 16.14
C CYS A 38 8.89 -9.75 17.16
N CYS A 39 9.84 -10.13 17.98
CA CYS A 39 9.68 -11.16 18.98
C CYS A 39 10.83 -11.08 19.99
N SER A 40 10.63 -11.64 21.18
CA SER A 40 11.50 -11.42 22.34
C SER A 40 12.26 -12.66 22.81
N THR A 41 12.09 -13.80 22.15
CA THR A 41 12.76 -15.06 22.51
C THR A 41 13.87 -15.39 21.50
N ASP A 42 14.78 -16.29 21.85
CA ASP A 42 15.86 -16.66 20.94
C ASP A 42 15.33 -17.27 19.64
N LEU A 43 15.93 -16.87 18.51
CA LEU A 43 15.66 -17.40 17.16
C LEU A 43 14.19 -17.32 16.69
N CYS A 44 13.40 -16.42 17.27
CA CYS A 44 11.97 -16.29 16.98
C CYS A 44 11.62 -15.55 15.69
N ASN A 45 12.58 -14.84 15.08
CA ASN A 45 12.41 -14.00 13.90
C ASN A 45 12.39 -14.82 12.61
N THR A 46 11.56 -15.86 12.59
CA THR A 46 11.23 -16.65 11.39
C THR A 46 10.32 -15.84 10.50
N LEU A 47 10.62 -15.83 9.19
CA LEU A 47 9.84 -15.12 8.20
C LEU A 47 8.44 -15.73 8.10
N PRO A 48 7.37 -14.92 8.14
CA PRO A 48 6.05 -15.40 7.75
C PRO A 48 6.06 -15.74 6.26
N VAL A 49 5.38 -16.82 5.88
CA VAL A 49 5.15 -17.12 4.47
C VAL A 49 4.13 -16.10 3.95
N GLN A 50 4.52 -15.33 2.95
CA GLN A 50 3.65 -14.40 2.25
C GLN A 50 2.84 -15.20 1.22
N PHE A 51 1.56 -15.35 1.47
CA PHE A 51 0.62 -15.90 0.49
C PHE A 51 -0.42 -14.84 0.16
N PRO A 52 -0.93 -14.81 -1.08
CA PRO A 52 -2.07 -13.96 -1.43
C PRO A 52 -3.20 -14.16 -0.43
N ASN A 53 -3.66 -13.06 0.16
CA ASN A 53 -4.70 -13.08 1.20
C ASN A 53 -6.12 -12.84 0.64
N GLY A 54 -6.23 -12.74 -0.70
CA GLY A 54 -7.48 -12.48 -1.41
C GLY A 54 -7.90 -11.01 -1.44
N LYS A 55 -7.04 -10.09 -0.97
CA LYS A 55 -7.23 -8.64 -1.13
C LYS A 55 -6.43 -8.10 -2.29
N SER A 56 -6.89 -6.98 -2.85
CA SER A 56 -6.18 -6.30 -3.94
C SER A 56 -6.25 -4.79 -3.80
N CYS A 57 -5.17 -4.10 -4.19
CA CYS A 57 -5.05 -2.66 -4.15
C CYS A 57 -4.47 -2.12 -5.46
N TYR A 58 -4.67 -0.83 -5.73
CA TYR A 58 -3.94 -0.16 -6.80
C TYR A 58 -2.48 0.06 -6.40
N MET A 59 -1.58 0.04 -7.38
CA MET A 59 -0.16 0.32 -7.26
C MET A 59 0.28 1.33 -8.33
N CYS A 60 1.37 2.06 -8.06
CA CYS A 60 1.98 2.98 -9.01
C CYS A 60 3.21 2.37 -9.69
N ASP A 61 3.49 2.80 -10.93
CA ASP A 61 4.74 2.51 -11.60
C ASP A 61 5.95 3.14 -10.88
N ILE A 62 7.17 2.77 -11.28
CA ILE A 62 8.42 3.25 -10.67
C ILE A 62 8.59 4.78 -10.69
N LEU A 63 7.87 5.47 -11.58
CA LEU A 63 7.89 6.93 -11.68
C LEU A 63 6.77 7.60 -10.88
N GLY A 64 5.88 6.83 -10.25
CA GLY A 64 4.72 7.35 -9.53
C GLY A 64 3.71 8.08 -10.42
N LYS A 65 3.71 7.81 -11.74
CA LYS A 65 2.86 8.49 -12.74
C LYS A 65 1.62 7.68 -13.09
N ASN A 66 1.76 6.37 -13.24
CA ASN A 66 0.67 5.48 -13.60
C ASN A 66 0.27 4.67 -12.37
N CYS A 67 -0.91 4.95 -11.80
CA CYS A 67 -1.37 4.35 -10.54
C CYS A 67 -2.66 3.52 -10.70
N SER A 68 -2.71 2.76 -11.80
CA SER A 68 -3.90 2.00 -12.23
C SER A 68 -3.67 0.49 -12.22
N GLU A 69 -2.43 0.04 -12.03
CA GLU A 69 -2.10 -1.38 -11.93
C GLU A 69 -2.65 -1.95 -10.62
N MET A 70 -3.12 -3.19 -10.65
CA MET A 70 -3.61 -3.89 -9.47
C MET A 70 -2.52 -4.83 -8.95
N VAL A 71 -2.40 -4.92 -7.63
CA VAL A 71 -1.51 -5.87 -6.96
C VAL A 71 -2.32 -6.70 -5.98
N ASP A 72 -2.03 -8.00 -5.92
CA ASP A 72 -2.58 -8.89 -4.91
C ASP A 72 -1.85 -8.66 -3.59
N CYS A 73 -2.61 -8.50 -2.52
CA CYS A 73 -2.05 -8.32 -1.19
C CYS A 73 -1.72 -9.66 -0.55
N GLU A 74 -0.70 -9.67 0.29
CA GLU A 74 -0.17 -10.88 0.91
C GLU A 74 -0.23 -10.82 2.43
N GLY A 75 -0.36 -11.98 3.06
CA GLY A 75 -0.30 -12.11 4.52
C GLY A 75 -1.30 -11.18 5.23
N GLU A 76 -0.81 -10.31 6.10
CA GLU A 76 -1.61 -9.40 6.95
C GLU A 76 -1.93 -8.05 6.28
N GLN A 77 -1.69 -7.92 4.98
CA GLN A 77 -1.97 -6.70 4.22
C GLN A 77 -3.47 -6.59 3.88
N TYR A 78 -4.28 -6.16 4.84
CA TYR A 78 -5.74 -6.01 4.67
C TYR A 78 -6.18 -4.58 4.28
N TYR A 79 -5.23 -3.64 4.19
CA TYR A 79 -5.48 -2.23 3.89
C TYR A 79 -4.80 -1.83 2.59
N CYS A 80 -5.41 -0.89 1.87
CA CYS A 80 -4.72 -0.19 0.79
C CYS A 80 -4.15 1.12 1.30
N ILE A 81 -2.95 1.46 0.85
CA ILE A 81 -2.26 2.71 1.16
C ILE A 81 -2.18 3.61 -0.08
N SER A 82 -2.23 4.92 0.15
CA SER A 82 -1.81 5.97 -0.78
C SER A 82 -0.92 6.96 -0.04
N ALA A 83 0.15 7.42 -0.67
CA ALA A 83 1.02 8.45 -0.11
C ALA A 83 1.70 9.25 -1.22
N THR A 84 2.38 10.32 -0.84
CA THR A 84 3.22 11.12 -1.73
C THR A 84 4.67 11.01 -1.30
N GLY A 85 5.50 10.42 -2.15
CA GLY A 85 6.94 10.35 -1.96
C GLY A 85 7.65 11.67 -2.31
N GLY A 86 8.97 11.70 -2.11
CA GLY A 86 9.82 12.80 -2.53
C GLY A 86 9.60 13.14 -4.01
N HIS A 87 9.81 14.40 -4.40
CA HIS A 87 9.53 14.86 -5.77
C HIS A 87 8.07 14.66 -6.24
N ASN A 88 7.09 14.66 -5.33
CA ASN A 88 5.65 14.53 -5.61
C ASN A 88 5.27 13.22 -6.31
N MET A 89 6.03 12.15 -6.09
CA MET A 89 5.77 10.87 -6.73
C MET A 89 4.62 10.17 -5.99
N ALA A 90 3.58 9.75 -6.70
CA ALA A 90 2.47 9.04 -6.08
C ALA A 90 2.89 7.61 -5.70
N ILE A 91 2.50 7.19 -4.50
CA ILE A 91 2.76 5.84 -3.97
C ILE A 91 1.41 5.21 -3.67
N LYS A 92 1.23 3.97 -4.10
CA LYS A 92 0.07 3.14 -3.76
C LYS A 92 0.46 1.68 -3.57
N GLY A 93 -0.33 0.94 -2.81
CA GLY A 93 -0.23 -0.51 -2.73
C GLY A 93 -0.97 -1.10 -1.53
N CYS A 94 -0.48 -2.25 -1.06
CA CYS A 94 -1.03 -3.02 0.05
C CYS A 94 -0.29 -2.75 1.36
N SER A 95 -1.00 -2.77 2.48
CA SER A 95 -0.45 -2.41 3.78
C SER A 95 -1.13 -3.16 4.92
N SER A 96 -0.36 -3.49 5.95
CA SER A 96 -0.89 -3.90 7.25
C SER A 96 -1.33 -2.67 8.06
N LYS A 97 -2.19 -2.87 9.06
CA LYS A 97 -2.72 -1.79 9.91
C LYS A 97 -1.65 -0.91 10.57
N SER A 98 -0.49 -1.46 10.93
CA SER A 98 0.58 -0.72 11.63
C SER A 98 1.24 0.39 10.81
N TYR A 99 1.33 0.22 9.48
CA TYR A 99 1.80 1.27 8.58
C TYR A 99 0.76 2.39 8.42
N CYS A 100 -0.52 2.07 8.56
CA CYS A 100 -1.60 3.07 8.51
C CYS A 100 -1.70 3.91 9.79
N ASN A 101 -1.26 3.37 10.92
CA ASN A 101 -1.30 4.07 12.21
C ASN A 101 -0.07 4.96 12.45
N GLY A 102 0.93 4.97 11.57
CA GLY A 102 2.16 5.75 11.74
C GLY A 102 3.27 5.04 12.52
N ASP A 103 2.95 3.91 13.18
CA ASP A 103 3.90 3.18 14.01
C ASP A 103 5.12 2.69 13.21
N ALA A 104 4.89 2.11 12.01
CA ALA A 104 5.95 1.59 11.15
C ALA A 104 6.54 2.64 10.19
N LEU A 105 5.87 3.79 10.01
CA LEU A 105 6.30 4.87 9.12
C LEU A 105 7.48 5.67 9.71
N SER A 106 7.63 5.64 11.03
CA SER A 106 8.74 6.31 11.73
C SER A 106 10.11 5.73 11.40
N VAL A 107 10.18 4.45 10.99
CA VAL A 107 11.43 3.70 10.83
C VAL A 107 12.02 3.81 9.41
N GLN A 108 11.23 4.12 8.38
CA GLN A 108 11.66 3.81 7.01
C GLN A 108 11.87 4.94 6.00
N VAL A 109 11.51 6.20 6.25
CA VAL A 109 12.03 7.24 5.36
C VAL A 109 12.22 8.58 6.05
N ALA A 110 13.48 8.97 6.19
CA ALA A 110 13.90 10.30 6.59
C ALA A 110 13.24 11.38 5.71
N GLY A 111 12.08 11.88 6.14
CA GLY A 111 11.42 13.09 5.61
C GLY A 111 10.93 13.05 4.17
N THR A 112 10.66 11.88 3.59
CA THR A 112 10.41 11.76 2.13
C THR A 112 9.06 11.15 1.75
N ILE A 113 8.18 10.81 2.71
CA ILE A 113 6.80 10.41 2.43
C ILE A 113 5.84 11.31 3.22
N SER A 114 4.87 11.91 2.53
CA SER A 114 3.77 12.71 3.08
C SER A 114 2.41 12.17 2.64
N ASP A 115 1.33 12.78 3.17
CA ASP A 115 -0.04 12.55 2.72
C ASP A 115 -0.51 11.09 2.74
N VAL A 116 -0.03 10.34 3.74
CA VAL A 116 -0.41 8.94 3.92
C VAL A 116 -1.90 8.83 4.22
N LYS A 117 -2.59 8.03 3.41
CA LYS A 117 -3.98 7.65 3.58
C LYS A 117 -4.07 6.13 3.49
N CYS A 118 -4.89 5.56 4.36
CA CYS A 118 -5.25 4.15 4.29
C CYS A 118 -6.76 3.97 4.23
N CYS A 119 -7.17 2.86 3.62
CA CYS A 119 -8.55 2.42 3.59
C CYS A 119 -8.61 0.89 3.63
N GLU A 120 -9.71 0.35 4.16
CA GLU A 120 -9.98 -1.07 4.20
C GLU A 120 -10.91 -1.46 3.05
N GLY A 121 -10.63 -2.58 2.40
CA GLY A 121 -11.40 -3.07 1.26
C GLY A 121 -10.67 -2.99 -0.07
N ASP A 122 -11.17 -3.74 -1.05
CA ASP A 122 -10.47 -3.95 -2.32
C ASP A 122 -10.48 -2.69 -3.18
N LEU A 123 -9.31 -2.34 -3.71
CA LEU A 123 -9.08 -1.23 -4.65
C LEU A 123 -9.56 0.14 -4.11
N CYS A 124 -9.72 0.27 -2.80
CA CYS A 124 -10.28 1.47 -2.16
C CYS A 124 -9.38 2.70 -2.34
N ASN A 125 -8.08 2.48 -2.60
CA ASN A 125 -7.11 3.52 -2.94
C ASN A 125 -7.23 4.01 -4.41
N SER A 126 -8.42 3.94 -5.01
CA SER A 126 -8.69 4.49 -6.33
C SER A 126 -8.60 6.03 -6.34
N VAL A 127 -8.43 6.62 -7.52
CA VAL A 127 -8.53 8.08 -7.66
C VAL A 127 -10.03 8.45 -7.62
N GLU A 128 -10.47 9.22 -6.62
CA GLU A 128 -11.88 9.57 -6.38
C GLU A 128 -12.55 10.38 -7.52
N ASN A 129 -11.79 10.84 -8.52
CA ASN A 129 -12.22 11.95 -9.38
C ASN A 129 -13.13 11.59 -10.56
N VAL A 130 -13.28 10.32 -10.94
CA VAL A 130 -14.03 9.95 -12.16
C VAL A 130 -15.46 9.50 -11.87
N LYS A 131 -15.70 8.82 -10.74
CA LYS A 131 -17.02 8.24 -10.45
C LYS A 131 -18.06 9.32 -10.10
N MET A 132 -17.66 10.36 -9.37
CA MET A 132 -18.58 11.43 -8.95
C MET A 132 -19.10 12.25 -10.14
N SER A 133 -18.22 12.57 -11.11
CA SER A 133 -18.63 13.28 -12.33
C SER A 133 -19.58 12.44 -13.20
N LEU A 134 -19.36 11.13 -13.28
CA LEU A 134 -20.22 10.23 -14.04
C LEU A 134 -21.62 10.11 -13.41
N PHE A 135 -21.71 9.95 -12.08
CA PHE A 135 -23.01 9.89 -11.39
C PHE A 135 -23.80 11.20 -11.49
N LEU A 136 -23.11 12.35 -11.38
CA LEU A 136 -23.74 13.66 -11.53
C LEU A 136 -24.26 13.90 -12.95
N THR A 137 -23.50 13.48 -13.98
CA THR A 137 -23.90 13.62 -15.39
C THR A 137 -25.04 12.67 -15.77
N LEU A 138 -25.02 11.42 -15.31
CA LEU A 138 -26.12 10.46 -15.52
C LEU A 138 -27.41 10.89 -14.79
N GLY A 139 -27.31 11.37 -13.55
CA GLY A 139 -28.45 11.85 -12.78
C GLY A 139 -29.11 13.09 -13.39
N SER A 140 -28.32 14.01 -13.93
CA SER A 140 -28.83 15.22 -14.60
C SER A 140 -29.43 14.93 -15.98
N LEU A 141 -28.88 13.96 -16.73
CA LEU A 141 -29.46 13.53 -18.02
C LEU A 141 -30.82 12.84 -17.84
N LEU A 142 -30.95 11.94 -16.86
CA LEU A 142 -32.22 11.25 -16.55
C LEU A 142 -33.30 12.21 -16.04
N SER A 143 -32.90 13.21 -15.24
CA SER A 143 -33.82 14.26 -14.76
C SER A 143 -34.35 15.11 -15.92
N SER A 144 -33.48 15.41 -16.90
CA SER A 144 -33.85 16.23 -18.06
C SER A 144 -34.81 15.50 -19.02
N THR A 145 -34.70 14.18 -19.11
CA THR A 145 -35.62 13.34 -19.93
C THR A 145 -36.96 13.04 -19.26
N LEU A 146 -37.05 13.16 -17.93
CA LEU A 146 -38.30 12.97 -17.17
C LEU A 146 -39.10 14.28 -16.98
N LEU A 147 -38.51 15.42 -17.30
CA LEU A 147 -39.10 16.76 -17.22
C LEU A 147 -39.58 17.30 -18.59
N TYR A 148 -39.60 16.44 -19.63
CA TYR A 148 -40.12 16.76 -20.97
C TYR A 148 -41.33 15.89 -21.31
#